data_AF-A0A841LW33-F1
#
_entry.id   AF-A0A841LW33-F1
#
_cell.length_a   1.000
_cell.length_b   1.000
_cell.length_c   1.000
_cell.angle_alpha   90.00
_cell.angle_beta   90.00
_cell.angle_gamma   90.00
#
_symmetry.space_group_name_H-M   'P 1'
#
loop_
_entity.id
_entity.type
_entity.pdbx_description
1 polymer ?
#
loop_
_entity_poly.entity_id
_entity_poly.type
_entity_poly.pdbx_seq_one_letter_code
_entity_poly.pdbx_strand_id
1 'polypeptide(L)'
;MFTQNPKMQKRRTRIALLIASCGSLMLAGCSAEAEAPPAESVPAAGSGILETSAGRYEFTPTTCAFYEQDGAYDIELRGPGTTPDGEKLFFELSSTANALTIGLGVDRPYASPERQLKAGRIYSQEFDIVVADEKLTINDLVLVNEDGAPVGDGATLSINCSTQ
;
A
#
# COMPACT_ATOMS: atom_id res chain seq x y z
N MET A 1 -30.58 35.02 -40.34
CA MET A 1 -31.22 36.15 -39.63
C MET A 1 -32.60 35.70 -39.19
N PHE A 2 -32.78 35.36 -37.91
CA PHE A 2 -34.08 34.99 -37.36
C PHE A 2 -34.65 36.17 -36.57
N THR A 3 -35.93 36.41 -36.81
CA THR A 3 -36.74 37.57 -36.48
C THR A 3 -36.99 37.71 -34.98
N GLN A 4 -36.88 38.93 -34.46
CA GLN A 4 -37.40 39.38 -33.16
C GLN A 4 -38.95 39.26 -33.17
N ASN A 5 -39.73 39.21 -32.08
CA ASN A 5 -39.78 40.10 -30.91
C ASN A 5 -40.94 39.64 -29.96
N PRO A 6 -41.29 40.34 -28.86
CA PRO A 6 -41.50 39.72 -27.54
C PRO A 6 -42.91 39.97 -26.96
N LYS A 7 -43.20 39.46 -25.75
CA LYS A 7 -44.24 40.08 -24.89
C LYS A 7 -43.79 40.21 -23.43
N MET A 8 -43.67 41.47 -23.03
CA MET A 8 -43.69 41.97 -21.66
C MET A 8 -44.98 41.60 -20.92
N GLN A 9 -44.92 41.53 -19.58
CA GLN A 9 -45.80 42.25 -18.64
C GLN A 9 -45.28 42.00 -17.21
N LYS A 10 -44.49 42.87 -16.59
CA LYS A 10 -44.82 44.15 -15.91
C LYS A 10 -45.84 44.01 -14.75
N ARG A 11 -45.35 44.08 -13.50
CA ARG A 11 -46.01 44.68 -12.31
C ARG A 11 -44.94 44.82 -11.20
N ARG A 12 -44.37 46.02 -11.05
CA ARG A 12 -44.73 47.10 -10.08
C ARG A 12 -44.36 46.79 -8.62
N THR A 13 -43.25 47.39 -8.21
CA THR A 13 -43.11 48.31 -7.06
C THR A 13 -43.54 47.82 -5.67
N ARG A 14 -42.56 47.70 -4.76
CA ARG A 14 -42.43 48.55 -3.55
C ARG A 14 -41.13 48.22 -2.80
N ILE A 15 -40.31 49.25 -2.63
CA ILE A 15 -39.22 49.30 -1.65
C ILE A 15 -39.88 49.37 -0.27
N ALA A 16 -39.50 48.47 0.63
CA ALA A 16 -39.70 48.63 2.06
C ALA A 16 -38.40 48.18 2.75
N LEU A 17 -37.69 49.17 3.27
CA LEU A 17 -36.51 49.06 4.12
C LEU A 17 -36.96 48.53 5.49
N LEU A 18 -36.37 47.44 5.97
CA LEU A 18 -36.40 47.08 7.39
C LEU A 18 -35.05 46.48 7.79
N ILE A 19 -34.28 47.31 8.48
CA ILE A 19 -33.06 46.96 9.21
C ILE A 19 -33.50 46.18 10.44
N ALA A 20 -33.07 44.93 10.57
CA ALA A 20 -33.14 44.17 11.81
C ALA A 20 -31.79 43.49 12.05
N SER A 21 -31.02 44.12 12.93
CA SER A 21 -29.81 43.61 13.55
C SER A 21 -30.11 42.31 14.30
N CYS A 22 -29.50 41.21 13.86
CA CYS A 22 -29.17 40.03 14.65
C CYS A 22 -27.80 39.59 14.11
N GLY A 23 -26.72 39.72 14.87
CA GLY A 23 -26.54 38.93 16.07
C GLY A 23 -25.64 37.76 15.67
N SER A 24 -24.35 37.97 15.85
CA SER A 24 -23.21 37.06 15.75
C SER A 24 -23.52 35.56 15.67
N LEU A 25 -23.11 34.91 14.57
CA LEU A 25 -22.65 33.53 14.59
C LEU A 25 -21.46 33.41 13.64
N MET A 26 -20.28 33.76 14.15
CA MET A 26 -19.03 33.26 13.58
C MET A 26 -18.96 31.78 13.94
N LEU A 27 -19.36 30.92 12.99
CA LEU A 27 -19.06 29.50 13.02
C LEU A 27 -17.55 29.35 12.79
N ALA A 28 -16.76 29.55 13.84
CA ALA A 28 -15.40 29.04 13.91
C ALA A 28 -15.51 27.53 14.07
N GLY A 29 -15.63 26.82 12.94
CA GLY A 29 -15.37 25.40 12.88
C GLY A 29 -13.89 25.17 13.19
N CYS A 30 -13.57 24.95 14.46
CA CYS A 30 -12.35 24.23 14.81
C CYS A 30 -12.52 22.82 14.25
N SER A 31 -12.02 22.58 13.04
CA SER A 31 -11.58 21.25 12.66
C SER A 31 -10.50 20.88 13.66
N ALA A 32 -10.88 20.19 14.73
CA ALA A 32 -9.95 19.37 15.48
C ALA A 32 -9.48 18.30 14.50
N GLU A 33 -8.40 18.59 13.80
CA GLU A 33 -7.60 17.58 13.12
C GLU A 33 -7.21 16.61 14.23
N ALA A 34 -7.90 15.46 14.27
CA ALA A 34 -7.51 14.37 15.12
C ALA A 34 -6.11 13.97 14.64
N GLU A 35 -5.11 14.36 15.43
CA GLU A 35 -3.73 14.00 15.18
C GLU A 35 -3.69 12.47 15.12
N ALA A 36 -3.40 11.94 13.93
CA ALA A 36 -3.28 10.50 13.74
C ALA A 36 -2.25 9.99 14.76
N PRO A 37 -2.54 8.88 15.45
CA PRO A 37 -1.59 8.35 16.43
C PRO A 37 -0.22 8.18 15.75
N PRO A 38 0.88 8.55 16.43
CA PRO A 38 2.21 8.49 15.87
C PRO A 38 2.50 7.05 15.43
N ALA A 39 2.98 6.90 14.20
CA ALA A 39 3.36 5.60 13.66
C ALA A 39 4.42 4.96 14.55
N GLU A 40 4.12 3.77 15.09
CA GLU A 40 5.07 3.00 15.87
C GLU A 40 6.06 2.32 14.90
N SER A 41 7.20 2.98 14.67
CA SER A 41 8.28 2.39 13.88
C SER A 41 9.11 1.46 14.77
N VAL A 42 8.84 0.16 14.70
CA VAL A 42 9.66 -0.85 15.37
C VAL A 42 10.93 -1.08 14.51
N PRO A 43 12.15 -0.98 15.08
CA PRO A 43 13.37 -1.31 14.36
C PRO A 43 13.34 -2.79 13.94
N ALA A 44 13.55 -3.06 12.65
CA ALA A 44 13.46 -4.41 12.12
C ALA A 44 14.70 -5.25 12.51
N ALA A 45 14.48 -6.28 13.31
CA ALA A 45 15.37 -7.45 13.46
C ALA A 45 14.61 -8.75 13.10
N GLY A 46 13.60 -8.63 12.25
CA GLY A 46 12.75 -9.74 11.84
C GLY A 46 13.45 -10.73 10.90
N SER A 47 12.79 -11.85 10.67
CA SER A 47 13.21 -12.86 9.70
C SER A 47 12.04 -13.17 8.79
N GLY A 48 12.30 -13.42 7.51
CA GLY A 48 11.26 -13.97 6.67
C GLY A 48 11.76 -14.99 5.68
N ILE A 49 10.79 -15.75 5.21
CA ILE A 49 10.96 -16.97 4.45
C ILE A 49 9.93 -16.95 3.32
N LEU A 50 10.39 -17.28 2.13
CA LEU A 50 9.52 -17.62 1.01
C LEU A 50 9.79 -19.09 0.65
N GLU A 51 8.79 -19.92 0.89
CA GLU A 51 8.84 -21.34 0.55
C GLU A 51 8.22 -21.55 -0.83
N THR A 52 8.98 -22.23 -1.70
CA THR A 52 8.59 -22.56 -3.06
C THR A 52 8.87 -24.03 -3.32
N SER A 53 8.35 -24.59 -4.41
CA SER A 53 8.72 -25.93 -4.88
C SER A 53 10.22 -26.07 -5.22
N ALA A 54 10.88 -24.96 -5.58
CA ALA A 54 12.33 -24.93 -5.88
C ALA A 54 13.20 -24.84 -4.61
N GLY A 55 12.61 -24.53 -3.46
CA GLY A 55 13.30 -24.42 -2.18
C GLY A 55 12.90 -23.19 -1.38
N ARG A 56 13.71 -22.93 -0.35
CA ARG A 56 13.49 -21.91 0.66
C ARG A 56 14.39 -20.70 0.43
N TYR A 57 13.78 -19.54 0.25
CA TYR A 57 14.46 -18.25 0.18
C TYR A 57 14.36 -17.58 1.56
N GLU A 58 15.46 -17.07 2.07
CA GLU A 58 15.52 -16.46 3.40
C GLU A 58 15.88 -14.99 3.27
N PHE A 59 15.26 -14.14 4.09
CA PHE A 59 15.50 -12.70 4.04
C PHE A 59 15.41 -12.07 5.43
N THR A 60 16.11 -10.94 5.57
CA THR A 60 16.16 -10.15 6.80
C THR A 60 15.56 -8.78 6.49
N PRO A 61 14.27 -8.54 6.80
CA PRO A 61 13.65 -7.25 6.58
C PRO A 61 14.44 -6.14 7.30
N THR A 62 14.84 -5.12 6.56
CA THR A 62 15.45 -3.89 7.08
C THR A 62 14.41 -2.89 7.59
N THR A 63 13.16 -3.03 7.12
CA THR A 63 11.99 -2.34 7.63
C THR A 63 10.92 -3.38 7.91
N CYS A 64 10.32 -3.33 9.10
CA CYS A 64 9.06 -3.98 9.37
C CYS A 64 8.23 -3.09 10.28
N ALA A 65 7.32 -2.34 9.66
CA ALA A 65 6.35 -1.50 10.34
C ALA A 65 4.96 -1.89 9.81
N PHE A 66 4.02 -2.06 10.73
CA PHE A 66 2.61 -2.26 10.42
C PHE A 66 1.88 -1.00 10.81
N TYR A 67 1.21 -0.36 9.85
CA TYR A 67 0.29 0.73 10.17
C TYR A 67 -1.11 0.32 9.76
N GLU A 68 -1.99 0.10 10.73
CA GLU A 68 -3.40 -0.14 10.45
C GLU A 68 -4.12 1.20 10.29
N GLN A 69 -4.68 1.44 9.11
CA GLN A 69 -5.54 2.58 8.83
C GLN A 69 -6.86 2.08 8.24
N ASP A 70 -7.97 2.46 8.85
CA ASP A 70 -9.33 2.11 8.39
C ASP A 70 -9.56 0.60 8.15
N GLY A 71 -8.92 -0.25 8.97
CA GLY A 71 -9.04 -1.72 8.88
C GLY A 71 -8.18 -2.37 7.79
N ALA A 72 -7.23 -1.63 7.21
CA ALA A 72 -6.23 -2.13 6.27
C ALA A 72 -4.82 -1.86 6.78
N TYR A 73 -3.92 -2.82 6.60
CA TYR A 73 -2.51 -2.65 6.95
C TYR A 73 -1.72 -2.05 5.77
N ASP A 74 -1.09 -0.90 6.00
CA ASP A 74 -0.01 -0.37 5.18
C ASP A 74 1.30 -1.07 5.59
N ILE A 75 1.84 -1.87 4.66
CA ILE A 75 2.96 -2.78 4.89
C ILE A 75 3.94 -2.60 3.75
N GLU A 76 5.12 -2.09 4.10
CA GLU A 76 6.23 -1.88 3.19
C GLU A 76 7.48 -2.56 3.77
N LEU A 77 7.83 -3.71 3.21
CA LEU A 77 8.92 -4.54 3.68
C LEU A 77 9.97 -4.66 2.60
N ARG A 78 11.23 -4.50 3.02
CA ARG A 78 12.36 -4.73 2.13
C ARG A 78 13.56 -5.24 2.88
N GLY A 79 14.39 -6.04 2.23
CA GLY A 79 15.62 -6.49 2.86
C GLY A 79 16.46 -7.41 2.00
N PRO A 80 17.74 -7.55 2.34
CA PRO A 80 18.59 -8.55 1.72
C PRO A 80 18.16 -9.95 2.12
N GLY A 81 18.58 -10.92 1.32
CA GLY A 81 18.37 -12.33 1.59
C GLY A 81 19.28 -13.24 0.77
N THR A 82 18.97 -14.53 0.82
CA THR A 82 19.64 -15.58 0.07
C THR A 82 18.64 -16.56 -0.53
N THR A 83 18.93 -17.00 -1.75
CA THR A 83 18.24 -18.10 -2.43
C THR A 83 18.60 -19.47 -1.81
N PRO A 84 17.93 -20.56 -2.21
CA PRO A 84 18.25 -21.91 -1.72
C PRO A 84 19.69 -22.36 -2.01
N ASP A 85 20.32 -21.86 -3.08
CA ASP A 85 21.70 -22.14 -3.46
C ASP A 85 22.71 -21.11 -2.93
N GLY A 86 22.25 -20.15 -2.11
CA GLY A 86 23.09 -19.15 -1.45
C GLY A 86 23.43 -17.93 -2.31
N GLU A 87 22.82 -17.79 -3.48
CA GLU A 87 22.86 -16.55 -4.25
C GLU A 87 22.20 -15.41 -3.45
N LYS A 88 22.79 -14.22 -3.51
CA LYS A 88 22.24 -13.03 -2.88
C LYS A 88 20.95 -12.58 -3.57
N LEU A 89 19.98 -12.12 -2.79
CA LEU A 89 18.78 -11.48 -3.31
C LEU A 89 18.41 -10.22 -2.52
N PHE A 90 17.55 -9.41 -3.12
CA PHE A 90 16.88 -8.31 -2.45
C PHE A 90 15.36 -8.48 -2.59
N PHE A 91 14.67 -8.50 -1.46
CA PHE A 91 13.23 -8.71 -1.33
C PHE A 91 12.52 -7.37 -1.12
N GLU A 92 11.37 -7.18 -1.78
CA GLU A 92 10.48 -6.04 -1.63
C GLU A 92 9.01 -6.49 -1.65
N LEU A 93 8.22 -6.00 -0.70
CA LEU A 93 6.77 -6.20 -0.60
C LEU A 93 6.08 -4.86 -0.30
N SER A 94 5.04 -4.56 -1.07
CA SER A 94 4.13 -3.44 -0.86
C SER A 94 2.69 -3.95 -0.78
N SER A 95 2.00 -3.75 0.35
CA SER A 95 0.58 -4.07 0.47
C SER A 95 -0.28 -3.12 -0.36
N THR A 96 0.09 -1.83 -0.38
CA THR A 96 -0.63 -0.80 -1.14
C THR A 96 -0.61 -1.09 -2.64
N ALA A 97 0.53 -1.49 -3.19
CA ALA A 97 0.63 -1.89 -4.60
C ALA A 97 0.12 -3.31 -4.86
N ASN A 98 -0.08 -4.12 -3.82
CA ASN A 98 -0.24 -5.58 -3.90
C ASN A 98 0.84 -6.18 -4.81
N ALA A 99 2.10 -5.97 -4.43
CA ALA A 99 3.24 -6.35 -5.25
C ALA A 99 4.36 -6.92 -4.38
N LEU A 100 4.91 -8.04 -4.84
CA LEU A 100 6.11 -8.67 -4.30
C LEU A 100 7.14 -8.75 -5.42
N THR A 101 8.37 -8.32 -5.15
CA THR A 101 9.50 -8.42 -6.08
C THR A 101 10.71 -8.99 -5.35
N ILE A 102 11.41 -9.92 -6.02
CA ILE A 102 12.68 -10.49 -5.58
C ILE A 102 13.69 -10.27 -6.69
N GLY A 103 14.67 -9.44 -6.44
CA GLY A 103 15.83 -9.27 -7.30
C GLY A 103 16.90 -10.31 -7.00
N LEU A 104 17.29 -11.10 -7.99
CA LEU A 104 18.34 -12.12 -7.84
C LEU A 104 19.71 -11.54 -8.19
N GLY A 105 20.76 -11.99 -7.50
CA GLY A 105 22.15 -11.58 -7.71
C GLY A 105 22.52 -10.22 -7.12
N VAL A 106 21.61 -9.61 -6.34
CA VAL A 106 21.77 -8.27 -5.75
C VAL A 106 21.37 -8.31 -4.27
N ASP A 107 21.93 -7.45 -3.41
CA ASP A 107 21.64 -7.43 -1.96
C ASP A 107 21.31 -6.03 -1.42
N ARG A 108 20.99 -5.10 -2.31
CA ARG A 108 20.79 -3.69 -1.97
C ARG A 108 19.60 -3.10 -2.73
N PRO A 109 18.92 -2.10 -2.15
CA PRO A 109 17.86 -1.41 -2.83
C PRO A 109 18.39 -0.69 -4.08
N TYR A 110 17.52 -0.49 -5.07
CA TYR A 110 17.78 0.23 -6.32
C TYR A 110 18.81 -0.39 -7.28
N ALA A 111 19.32 -1.58 -6.97
CA ALA A 111 19.99 -2.38 -7.99
C ALA A 111 18.98 -2.76 -9.07
N SER A 112 19.41 -2.84 -10.33
CA SER A 112 18.59 -3.36 -11.43
C SER A 112 19.02 -4.79 -11.71
N PRO A 113 18.45 -5.80 -11.02
CA PRO A 113 18.81 -7.19 -11.23
C PRO A 113 18.33 -7.63 -12.62
N GLU A 114 19.16 -8.41 -13.30
CA GLU A 114 18.83 -9.00 -14.60
C GLU A 114 17.74 -10.07 -14.50
N ARG A 115 17.67 -10.76 -13.35
CA ARG A 115 16.70 -11.82 -13.06
C ARG A 115 15.82 -11.45 -11.88
N GLN A 116 14.53 -11.68 -12.01
CA GLN A 116 13.54 -11.28 -11.00
C GLN A 116 12.47 -12.35 -10.82
N LEU A 117 12.00 -12.50 -9.59
CA LEU A 117 10.72 -13.17 -9.30
C LEU A 117 9.71 -12.11 -8.86
N LYS A 118 8.46 -12.22 -9.31
CA LYS A 118 7.41 -11.24 -9.04
C LYS A 118 6.10 -11.93 -8.70
N ALA A 119 5.28 -11.29 -7.89
CA ALA A 119 3.90 -11.64 -7.68
C ALA A 119 3.03 -10.42 -7.39
N GLY A 120 1.72 -10.58 -7.52
CA GLY A 120 0.74 -9.56 -7.17
C GLY A 120 -0.04 -9.03 -8.37
N ARG A 121 -0.93 -8.08 -8.09
CA ARG A 121 -1.95 -7.53 -9.02
C ARG A 121 -1.46 -7.28 -10.45
N ILE A 122 -0.25 -6.73 -10.59
CA ILE A 122 0.29 -6.29 -11.89
C ILE A 122 1.00 -7.43 -12.64
N TYR A 123 1.53 -8.42 -11.92
CA TYR A 123 2.46 -9.40 -12.49
C TYR A 123 1.85 -10.78 -12.64
N SER A 124 0.97 -11.17 -11.72
CA SER A 124 0.36 -12.50 -11.69
C SER A 124 -1.08 -12.44 -11.19
N GLN A 125 -1.29 -12.72 -9.91
CA GLN A 125 -2.57 -12.71 -9.24
C GLN A 125 -2.48 -11.86 -7.97
N GLU A 126 -3.58 -11.20 -7.61
CA GLU A 126 -3.69 -10.57 -6.30
C GLU A 126 -3.55 -11.61 -5.19
N PHE A 127 -2.94 -11.20 -4.08
CA PHE A 127 -2.79 -12.04 -2.89
C PHE A 127 -3.28 -11.31 -1.65
N ASP A 128 -3.70 -12.08 -0.65
CA ASP A 128 -4.11 -11.57 0.65
C ASP A 128 -2.97 -11.65 1.65
N ILE A 129 -2.77 -10.55 2.39
CA ILE A 129 -1.81 -10.50 3.48
C ILE A 129 -2.57 -10.77 4.79
N VAL A 130 -2.23 -11.86 5.46
CA VAL A 130 -2.75 -12.19 6.78
C VAL A 130 -1.75 -11.76 7.83
N VAL A 131 -2.18 -10.87 8.72
CA VAL A 131 -1.39 -10.45 9.89
C VAL A 131 -2.00 -11.10 11.13
N ALA A 132 -1.17 -11.79 11.90
CA ALA A 132 -1.52 -12.32 13.21
C ALA A 132 -0.34 -12.10 14.17
N ASP A 133 -0.60 -11.40 15.27
CA ASP A 133 0.43 -10.90 16.18
C ASP A 133 1.51 -10.12 15.41
N GLU A 134 2.77 -10.54 15.49
CA GLU A 134 3.92 -9.92 14.80
C GLU A 134 4.31 -10.68 13.53
N LYS A 135 3.45 -11.60 13.06
CA LYS A 135 3.69 -12.44 11.89
C LYS A 135 2.78 -12.07 10.73
N LEU A 136 3.40 -11.84 9.58
CA LEU A 136 2.76 -11.73 8.28
C LEU A 136 2.84 -13.07 7.55
N THR A 137 1.74 -13.49 6.93
CA THR A 137 1.70 -14.65 6.05
C THR A 137 0.94 -14.35 4.76
N ILE A 138 1.45 -14.86 3.64
CA ILE A 138 0.77 -14.87 2.35
C ILE A 138 0.81 -16.31 1.83
N ASN A 139 -0.34 -16.85 1.48
CA ASN A 139 -0.47 -18.21 0.96
C ASN A 139 -0.74 -18.20 -0.54
N ASP A 140 -0.43 -19.31 -1.20
CA ASP A 140 -0.74 -19.55 -2.61
C ASP A 140 -0.23 -18.46 -3.57
N LEU A 141 0.93 -17.85 -3.24
CA LEU A 141 1.57 -16.84 -4.06
C LEU A 141 1.92 -17.41 -5.44
N VAL A 142 1.36 -16.81 -6.48
CA VAL A 142 1.70 -17.13 -7.86
C VAL A 142 2.92 -16.32 -8.28
N LEU A 143 4.11 -16.93 -8.18
CA LEU A 143 5.36 -16.32 -8.62
C LEU A 143 5.55 -16.46 -10.12
N VAL A 144 6.02 -15.38 -10.76
CA VAL A 144 6.44 -15.38 -12.16
C VAL A 144 7.87 -14.84 -12.29
N ASN A 145 8.58 -15.25 -13.33
CA ASN A 145 9.89 -14.70 -13.67
C ASN A 145 9.79 -13.35 -14.43
N GLU A 146 10.92 -12.83 -14.89
CA GLU A 146 11.01 -11.59 -15.68
C GLU A 146 10.17 -11.60 -16.97
N ASP A 147 9.97 -12.77 -17.57
CA ASP A 147 9.17 -12.97 -18.78
C ASP A 147 7.67 -13.21 -18.49
N GLY A 148 7.27 -13.25 -17.22
CA GLY A 148 5.91 -13.57 -16.80
C GLY A 148 5.60 -15.07 -16.79
N ALA A 149 6.60 -15.95 -16.96
CA ALA A 149 6.42 -17.39 -16.87
C ALA A 149 6.29 -17.82 -15.40
N PRO A 150 5.35 -18.72 -15.07
CA PRO A 150 5.15 -19.18 -13.69
C PRO A 150 6.36 -19.97 -13.17
N VAL A 151 6.67 -19.77 -11.88
CA VAL A 151 7.78 -20.39 -11.18
C VAL A 151 7.25 -21.31 -10.09
N GLY A 152 6.82 -22.51 -10.50
CA GLY A 152 6.29 -23.55 -9.63
C GLY A 152 4.83 -23.36 -9.21
N ASP A 153 4.37 -24.27 -8.35
CA ASP A 153 2.98 -24.35 -7.92
C ASP A 153 2.83 -23.77 -6.51
N GLY A 154 2.39 -22.50 -6.40
CA GLY A 154 2.03 -21.84 -5.14
C GLY A 154 3.18 -21.67 -4.14
N ALA A 155 3.46 -20.43 -3.75
CA ALA A 155 4.46 -20.13 -2.73
C ALA A 155 3.83 -19.64 -1.42
N THR A 156 4.52 -19.85 -0.31
CA THR A 156 4.11 -19.32 0.99
C THR A 156 5.16 -18.34 1.49
N LEU A 157 4.75 -17.10 1.72
CA LEU A 157 5.57 -16.09 2.40
C LEU A 157 5.22 -16.09 3.88
N SER A 158 6.23 -16.10 4.74
CA SER A 158 6.10 -15.89 6.18
C SER A 158 7.15 -14.89 6.64
N ILE A 159 6.73 -13.83 7.32
CA ILE A 159 7.63 -12.81 7.86
C ILE A 159 7.31 -12.64 9.33
N ASN A 160 8.29 -12.90 10.18
CA ASN A 160 8.23 -12.57 11.59
C ASN A 160 8.94 -11.23 11.81
N CYS A 161 8.20 -10.26 12.33
CA CYS A 161 8.71 -8.93 12.60
C CYS A 161 9.06 -8.68 14.06
N SER A 162 8.96 -9.71 14.92
CA SER A 162 9.47 -9.66 16.28
C SER A 162 10.98 -9.39 16.28
N THR A 163 11.45 -8.46 17.11
CA THR A 163 12.86 -8.38 17.47
C THR A 163 13.17 -9.48 18.48
N GLN A 164 14.05 -10.43 18.15
CA GLN A 164 14.61 -11.34 19.16
C GLN A 164 15.43 -10.58 20.20
#